data_AF-A0AAU3SE36-F1
#
_entry.id   AF-A0AAU3SE36-F1
#
_cell.length_a   1.000
_cell.length_b   1.000
_cell.length_c   1.000
_cell.angle_alpha   90.00
_cell.angle_beta   90.00
_cell.angle_gamma   90.00
#
_symmetry.space_group_name_H-M   'P 1'
#
loop_
_entity.id
_entity.type
_entity.pdbx_description
1 polymer ?
#
loop_
_entity_poly.entity_id
_entity_poly.type
_entity_poly.pdbx_seq_one_letter_code
_entity_poly.pdbx_strand_id
1 'polypeptide(L)'
;MKDDEICSLFDGRGRVELLPGQTTDAKQRRIEEIAHAFGYRLLTVHNLGLAGVRLVYERDDAPPARRRNELTLARLRAGGPLLSAVEPRAASAPGPPPPVTAWVPRQRSGRPPSEPPPPQPPGG
;
A
#
# COMPACT_ATOMS: atom_id res chain seq x y z
N MET A 1 -9.56 -18.49 1.58
CA MET A 1 -10.00 -17.70 2.73
C MET A 1 -11.23 -16.91 2.33
N LYS A 2 -12.35 -17.12 3.04
CA LYS A 2 -13.63 -16.45 2.77
C LYS A 2 -13.81 -15.25 3.71
N ASP A 3 -14.70 -14.33 3.36
CA ASP A 3 -14.98 -13.14 4.17
C ASP A 3 -15.36 -13.50 5.61
N ASP A 4 -16.19 -14.52 5.82
CA ASP A 4 -16.64 -14.98 7.14
C ASP A 4 -15.47 -15.41 8.06
N GLU A 5 -14.48 -16.08 7.48
CA GLU A 5 -13.25 -16.49 8.17
C GLU A 5 -12.39 -15.28 8.55
N ILE A 6 -12.34 -14.27 7.67
CA ILE A 6 -11.65 -13.00 7.95
C ILE A 6 -12.37 -12.26 9.09
N CYS A 7 -13.70 -12.24 9.08
CA CYS A 7 -14.51 -11.58 10.13
C CYS A 7 -14.31 -12.23 11.49
N SER A 8 -14.27 -13.57 11.54
CA SER A 8 -14.05 -14.34 12.76
C SER A 8 -12.68 -14.06 13.40
N LEU A 9 -11.70 -13.57 12.63
CA LEU A 9 -10.40 -13.17 13.16
C LEU A 9 -10.43 -11.76 13.78
N PHE A 10 -11.36 -10.90 13.34
CA PHE A 10 -11.56 -9.54 13.82
C PHE A 10 -12.59 -9.46 14.97
N ASP A 11 -12.46 -10.36 15.95
CA ASP A 11 -13.37 -10.50 17.10
C ASP A 11 -13.23 -9.40 18.19
N GLY A 12 -12.33 -8.44 18.00
CA GLY A 12 -12.07 -7.34 18.96
C GLY A 12 -10.72 -7.39 19.67
N ARG A 13 -9.87 -8.37 19.29
CA ARG A 13 -8.48 -8.50 19.76
C ARG A 13 -7.66 -7.26 19.40
N GLY A 14 -6.68 -6.90 20.24
CA GLY A 14 -5.83 -5.73 19.98
C GLY A 14 -4.98 -5.84 18.70
N ARG A 15 -4.61 -7.05 18.30
CA ARG A 15 -3.78 -7.33 17.11
C ARG A 15 -4.23 -8.62 16.43
N VAL A 16 -4.25 -8.61 15.10
CA VAL A 16 -4.66 -9.73 14.25
C VAL A 16 -3.58 -9.98 13.21
N GLU A 17 -3.21 -11.24 13.04
CA GLU A 17 -2.20 -11.65 12.06
C GLU A 17 -2.82 -12.64 11.08
N LEU A 18 -2.72 -12.31 9.80
CA LEU A 18 -3.30 -13.07 8.71
C LEU A 18 -2.19 -13.62 7.83
N LEU A 19 -2.24 -14.92 7.54
CA LEU A 19 -1.39 -15.57 6.54
C LEU A 19 -2.28 -16.05 5.38
N PRO A 20 -2.70 -15.14 4.48
CA PRO A 20 -3.54 -15.48 3.34
C PRO A 20 -2.86 -16.39 2.29
N GLY A 21 -1.57 -16.71 2.43
CA GLY A 21 -0.79 -17.51 1.49
C GLY A 21 -0.53 -16.76 0.18
N GLN A 22 -0.79 -17.41 -0.96
CA GLN A 22 -0.82 -16.75 -2.27
C GLN A 22 -1.92 -15.67 -2.27
N THR A 23 -1.51 -14.41 -2.28
CA THR A 23 -2.40 -13.26 -2.16
C THR A 23 -2.35 -12.45 -3.43
N THR A 24 -3.49 -12.37 -4.12
CA THR A 24 -3.69 -11.44 -5.23
C THR A 24 -4.03 -10.05 -4.68
N ASP A 25 -3.77 -8.99 -5.45
CA ASP A 25 -4.13 -7.62 -5.07
C ASP A 25 -5.61 -7.48 -4.68
N ALA A 26 -6.50 -8.18 -5.39
CA ALA A 26 -7.93 -8.20 -5.10
C ALA A 26 -8.24 -8.80 -3.72
N LYS A 27 -7.55 -9.88 -3.36
CA LYS A 27 -7.74 -10.55 -2.06
C LYS A 27 -7.18 -9.70 -0.92
N GLN A 28 -6.01 -9.10 -1.11
CA GLN A 28 -5.44 -8.17 -0.13
C GLN A 28 -6.36 -6.96 0.08
N ARG A 29 -6.87 -6.39 -1.00
CA ARG A 29 -7.81 -5.27 -0.95
C ARG A 29 -9.06 -5.64 -0.16
N ARG A 30 -9.62 -6.83 -0.40
CA ARG A 30 -10.80 -7.33 0.31
C ARG A 30 -10.54 -7.51 1.82
N ILE A 31 -9.42 -8.11 2.20
CA ILE A 31 -9.03 -8.28 3.61
C ILE A 31 -8.93 -6.93 4.31
N GLU A 32 -8.31 -5.95 3.65
CA GLU A 32 -8.14 -4.61 4.19
C GLU A 32 -9.46 -3.83 4.29
N GLU A 33 -10.39 -4.01 3.34
CA GLU A 33 -11.75 -3.45 3.42
C GLU A 33 -12.51 -4.00 4.64
N ILE A 34 -12.41 -5.31 4.88
CA ILE A 34 -13.02 -5.95 6.05
C ILE A 34 -12.38 -5.43 7.33
N ALA A 35 -11.05 -5.44 7.41
CA ALA A 35 -10.31 -4.93 8.57
C ALA A 35 -10.71 -3.48 8.89
N HIS A 36 -10.79 -2.62 7.89
CA HIS A 36 -11.21 -1.24 8.04
C HIS A 36 -12.66 -1.12 8.56
N ALA A 37 -13.60 -1.93 8.06
CA ALA A 37 -14.98 -1.91 8.55
C ALA A 37 -15.10 -2.28 10.05
N PHE A 38 -14.22 -3.16 10.53
CA PHE A 38 -14.11 -3.53 11.94
C PHE A 38 -13.27 -2.56 12.79
N GLY A 39 -12.77 -1.47 12.20
CA GLY A 39 -11.95 -0.49 12.90
C GLY A 39 -10.52 -0.96 13.15
N TYR A 40 -9.96 -1.79 12.27
CA TYR A 40 -8.55 -2.18 12.30
C TYR A 40 -7.77 -1.43 11.22
N ARG A 41 -6.50 -1.16 11.50
CA ARG A 41 -5.54 -0.59 10.55
C ARG A 41 -4.42 -1.57 10.25
N LEU A 42 -3.93 -1.55 9.02
CA LEU A 42 -2.76 -2.34 8.63
C LEU A 42 -1.53 -1.76 9.32
N LEU A 43 -0.89 -2.57 10.17
CA LEU A 43 0.33 -2.20 10.87
C LEU A 43 1.57 -2.54 10.04
N THR A 44 1.60 -3.73 9.43
CA THR A 44 2.77 -4.21 8.68
C THR A 44 2.41 -5.33 7.71
N VAL A 45 3.12 -5.38 6.59
CA VAL A 45 3.12 -6.50 5.64
C VAL A 45 4.50 -7.15 5.67
N HIS A 46 4.57 -8.43 6.04
CA HIS A 46 5.79 -9.22 5.94
C HIS A 46 5.74 -10.10 4.70
N ASN A 47 6.69 -9.90 3.78
CA ASN A 47 6.90 -10.79 2.64
C ASN A 47 7.75 -11.99 3.09
N LEU A 48 7.18 -13.19 3.04
CA LEU A 48 7.84 -14.44 3.43
C LEU A 48 8.37 -15.23 2.21
N GLY A 49 8.49 -14.56 1.06
CA GLY A 49 8.92 -15.19 -0.20
C GLY A 49 7.94 -16.28 -0.65
N LEU A 50 8.43 -17.50 -0.84
CA LEU A 50 7.62 -18.64 -1.30
C LEU A 50 6.48 -19.02 -0.34
N ALA A 51 6.59 -18.65 0.95
CA ALA A 51 5.55 -18.88 1.95
C ALA A 51 4.39 -17.86 1.87
N GLY A 52 4.49 -16.85 1.01
CA GLY A 52 3.45 -15.83 0.79
C GLY A 52 3.65 -14.57 1.62
N VAL A 53 2.55 -13.90 1.98
CA VAL A 53 2.57 -12.65 2.76
C VAL A 53 1.87 -12.84 4.11
N ARG A 54 2.41 -12.21 5.15
CA ARG A 54 1.77 -12.09 6.47
C ARG A 54 1.34 -10.64 6.67
N LEU A 55 0.04 -10.45 6.84
CA LEU A 55 -0.57 -9.14 7.09
C LEU A 55 -0.83 -9.00 8.59
N VAL A 56 -0.31 -7.93 9.19
CA VAL A 56 -0.49 -7.62 10.61
C VAL A 56 -1.39 -6.41 10.72
N TYR A 57 -2.52 -6.57 11.41
CA TYR A 57 -3.48 -5.52 11.69
C TYR A 57 -3.54 -5.24 13.19
N GLU A 58 -3.78 -3.99 13.54
CA GLU A 58 -3.98 -3.52 14.91
C GLU A 58 -5.33 -2.84 15.03
N ARG A 59 -5.97 -2.98 16.20
CA ARG A 59 -7.21 -2.29 16.48
C ARG A 59 -6.96 -0.79 16.57
N ASP A 60 -7.70 -0.02 15.77
CA ASP A 60 -7.71 1.44 15.85
C ASP A 60 -8.76 1.86 16.87
N ASP A 61 -8.30 2.36 18.02
CA ASP A 61 -9.16 2.83 19.11
C ASP A 61 -9.65 4.28 18.91
N ALA A 62 -9.36 4.90 17.76
CA ALA A 62 -9.84 6.24 17.46
C ALA A 62 -11.39 6.29 17.45
N PRO A 63 -12.01 7.39 17.93
CA PRO A 63 -13.47 7.56 17.91
C PRO A 63 -14.17 7.26 16.57
N PRO A 64 -13.62 7.64 15.39
CA PRO A 64 -14.21 7.27 14.10
C PRO A 64 -14.07 5.78 13.75
N ALA A 65 -13.01 5.11 14.21
CA ALA A 65 -12.82 3.67 14.00
C ALA A 65 -13.80 2.84 14.85
N ARG A 66 -14.02 3.26 16.11
CA ARG A 66 -15.05 2.66 16.98
C ARG A 66 -16.45 2.78 16.37
N ARG A 67 -16.83 3.97 15.91
CA ARG A 67 -18.15 4.19 15.28
C ARG A 67 -18.38 3.28 14.07
N ARG A 68 -17.35 3.08 13.23
CA ARG A 68 -17.42 2.14 12.09
C ARG A 68 -17.64 0.71 12.54
N ASN A 69 -16.85 0.24 13.52
CA ASN A 69 -17.01 -1.11 14.05
C ASN A 69 -18.43 -1.35 14.59
N GLU A 70 -18.95 -0.43 15.40
CA GLU A 70 -20.31 -0.52 15.94
C GLU A 70 -21.37 -0.58 14.83
N LEU A 71 -21.22 0.22 13.79
CA LEU A 71 -22.14 0.27 12.66
C LEU A 71 -22.05 -0.98 11.77
N THR A 72 -20.85 -1.51 11.56
CA THR A 72 -20.62 -2.79 10.86
C THR A 72 -21.25 -3.95 11.63
N LEU A 73 -21.02 -4.03 12.95
CA LEU A 73 -21.62 -5.04 13.81
C LEU A 73 -23.15 -4.94 13.85
N ALA A 74 -23.71 -3.72 13.93
CA ALA A 74 -25.14 -3.51 13.90
C ALA A 74 -25.78 -4.00 12.59
N ARG A 75 -25.11 -3.78 11.44
CA ARG A 75 -25.56 -4.28 10.13
C ARG A 75 -25.49 -5.79 10.03
N LEU A 76 -24.38 -6.40 10.47
CA LEU A 76 -24.24 -7.84 10.47
C LEU A 76 -25.32 -8.50 11.33
N ARG A 77 -25.62 -7.94 12.50
CA ARG A 77 -26.71 -8.40 13.36
C ARG A 77 -28.09 -8.25 12.68
N ALA A 78 -28.28 -7.21 11.87
CA ALA A 78 -29.50 -7.02 11.09
C ALA A 78 -29.58 -7.89 9.82
N GLY A 79 -28.60 -8.77 9.57
CA GLY A 79 -28.51 -9.58 8.34
C GLY A 79 -28.14 -8.79 7.09
N GLY A 80 -27.62 -7.56 7.27
CA GLY A 80 -27.21 -6.67 6.19
C GLY A 80 -25.81 -6.97 5.64
N PRO A 81 -25.43 -6.33 4.53
CA PRO A 81 -24.12 -6.52 3.91
C PRO A 81 -22.99 -6.03 4.82
N LEU A 82 -21.87 -6.77 4.79
CA LEU A 82 -20.70 -6.50 5.62
C LEU A 82 -20.00 -5.19 5.29
N LEU A 83 -19.90 -4.84 4.01
CA LEU A 83 -19.29 -3.59 3.56
C LEU A 83 -20.37 -2.58 3.17
N SER A 84 -20.22 -1.36 3.67
CA SER A 84 -20.98 -0.21 3.17
C SER A 84 -20.44 0.20 1.80
N ALA A 85 -21.28 0.28 0.78
CA ALA A 85 -20.88 0.83 -0.52
C ALA A 85 -20.45 2.32 -0.45
N VAL A 86 -20.75 2.99 0.67
CA VAL A 86 -20.62 4.44 0.85
C VAL A 86 -19.32 4.88 1.53
N GLU A 87 -18.52 4.00 2.13
CA GLU A 87 -17.35 4.49 2.87
C GLU A 87 -16.10 4.55 1.96
N PRO A 88 -15.62 5.76 1.59
CA PRO A 88 -14.40 5.90 0.84
C PRO A 88 -13.24 5.50 1.74
N ARG A 89 -12.54 4.44 1.33
CA ARG A 89 -11.28 3.98 1.91
C ARG A 89 -10.34 5.17 2.06
N ALA A 90 -9.74 5.36 3.24
CA ALA A 90 -8.51 6.14 3.33
C ALA A 90 -7.52 5.45 2.38
N ALA A 91 -7.15 6.11 1.28
CA ALA A 91 -6.25 5.55 0.30
C ALA A 91 -4.99 5.10 1.01
N SER A 92 -4.78 3.78 1.11
CA SER A 92 -3.49 3.22 1.49
C SER A 92 -2.46 3.89 0.61
N ALA A 93 -1.60 4.69 1.25
CA ALA A 93 -0.60 5.47 0.56
C ALA A 93 0.11 4.53 -0.44
N PRO A 94 0.22 4.92 -1.72
CA PRO A 94 0.94 4.10 -2.68
C PRO A 94 2.30 3.79 -2.07
N GLY A 95 2.69 2.51 -2.06
CA GLY A 95 4.01 2.10 -1.60
C GLY A 95 5.09 2.95 -2.29
N PRO A 96 6.28 3.09 -1.68
CA PRO A 96 7.35 3.87 -2.27
C PRO A 96 7.51 3.45 -3.74
N PRO A 97 7.59 4.41 -4.68
CA PRO A 97 7.75 4.09 -6.09
C PRO A 97 8.93 3.14 -6.23
N PRO A 98 8.88 2.15 -7.15
CA PRO A 98 10.04 1.33 -7.44
C PRO A 98 11.23 2.27 -7.71
N PRO A 99 12.45 1.94 -7.26
CA PRO A 99 13.61 2.77 -7.53
C PRO A 99 13.66 2.98 -9.04
N VAL A 100 13.47 4.24 -9.45
CA VAL A 100 13.66 4.65 -10.83
C VAL A 100 15.11 4.34 -11.15
N THR A 101 15.35 3.25 -11.88
CA THR A 101 16.62 3.05 -12.53
C THR A 101 16.77 4.23 -13.48
N ALA A 102 17.50 5.25 -13.04
CA ALA A 102 17.83 6.40 -13.86
C ALA A 102 18.43 5.84 -15.14
N TRP A 103 17.67 5.93 -16.22
CA TRP A 103 18.20 5.76 -17.56
C TRP A 103 19.25 6.85 -17.69
N VAL A 104 20.51 6.49 -17.45
CA VAL A 104 21.65 7.31 -17.81
C VAL A 104 21.52 7.53 -19.31
N PRO A 105 21.23 8.75 -19.79
CA PRO A 105 21.36 9.04 -21.19
C PRO A 105 22.84 8.81 -21.48
N ARG A 106 23.13 7.88 -22.39
CA ARG A 106 24.48 7.61 -22.85
C ARG A 106 25.08 8.93 -23.33
N GLN A 107 25.91 9.54 -22.48
CA GLN A 107 26.56 10.83 -22.72
C GLN A 107 27.24 10.74 -24.07
N ARG A 108 26.68 11.46 -25.04
CA ARG A 108 27.21 11.59 -26.38
C ARG A 108 28.54 12.32 -26.22
N SER A 109 29.62 11.63 -26.52
CA SER A 109 31.01 12.06 -26.36
C SER A 109 31.17 13.54 -26.70
N GLY A 110 31.64 14.31 -25.71
CA GLY A 110 31.89 15.73 -25.83
C GLY A 110 32.86 16.02 -26.98
N ARG A 111 32.38 16.80 -27.95
CA ARG A 111 33.24 17.57 -28.84
C ARG A 111 33.61 18.85 -28.07
N PRO A 112 34.89 19.12 -27.81
CA PRO A 112 35.28 20.35 -27.11
C PRO A 112 34.97 21.59 -27.96
N PRO A 113 34.80 22.76 -27.32
CA PRO A 113 34.32 23.99 -27.94
C PRO A 113 35.33 24.55 -28.93
N SER A 114 34.81 25.23 -29.96
CA SER A 114 35.59 25.99 -30.94
C SER A 114 36.47 27.04 -30.25
N GLU A 115 37.78 26.83 -30.27
CA GLU A 115 38.75 27.89 -30.00
C GLU A 115 39.03 28.61 -31.32
N PRO A 116 38.91 29.96 -31.40
CA PRO A 116 39.35 30.70 -32.57
C PRO A 116 40.88 30.68 -32.63
N PRO A 117 41.50 30.61 -33.83
CA PRO A 117 42.95 30.62 -33.96
C PRO A 117 43.54 31.96 -33.48
N PRO A 118 44.76 31.98 -32.94
CA PRO A 118 45.41 33.20 -32.48
C PRO A 118 45.76 34.14 -33.65
N PRO A 119 45.87 35.47 -33.42
CA PRO A 119 46.31 36.42 -34.44
C PRO A 119 47.79 36.17 -34.79
N GLN A 120 48.10 36.14 -36.09
CA GLN A 120 49.47 36.03 -36.60
C GLN A 120 50.26 37.32 -36.33
N PRO A 121 51.57 37.25 -36.00
CA PRO A 121 52.41 38.43 -35.88
C PRO A 121 52.73 39.04 -37.26
N PRO A 122 53.02 40.35 -37.32
CA PRO A 122 53.33 41.02 -38.59
C PRO A 122 54.80 40.83 -38.98
N GLY A 123 55.03 40.49 -40.25
CA GLY A 123 56.16 40.99 -41.03
C GLY A 123 57.52 40.29 -40.86
N GLY A 124 58.07 39.87 -42.01
CA GLY A 124 59.45 39.43 -42.22
C GLY A 124 59.64 39.00 -43.66
#